data_AF-A0A444USM0-F1
#
_entry.id   AF-A0A444USM0-F1
#
_cell.length_a   1.000
_cell.length_b   1.000
_cell.length_c   1.000
_cell.angle_alpha   90.00
_cell.angle_beta   90.00
_cell.angle_gamma   90.00
#
_symmetry.space_group_name_H-M   'P 1'
#
loop_
_entity.id
_entity.type
_entity.pdbx_description
1 polymer ?
#
loop_
_entity_poly.entity_id
_entity_poly.type
_entity_poly.pdbx_seq_one_letter_code
_entity_poly.pdbx_strand_id
1 'polypeptide(L)'
;MSEMKGSGGVNATWKTLSEVKTENLGHGDKADYFTCVATIVYLRKENCMYQACPSQDCNKKVVDQQNGLFRCEKCDKEFPNFKYRMILSANIADFSDNQWVTCFQESAEAMLGKNGDHLGELRDSVSKGSWLATPE
;
A
#
# COMPACT_ATOMS: atom_id res chain seq x y z
N MET A 1 27.76 -1.69 -22.71
CA MET A 1 26.75 -0.63 -22.46
C MET A 1 25.89 -0.54 -23.70
N SER A 2 24.70 -1.13 -23.66
CA SER A 2 23.78 -1.11 -24.81
C SER A 2 22.62 -0.17 -24.46
N GLU A 3 22.61 1.00 -25.08
CA GLU A 3 21.46 1.91 -25.04
C GLU A 3 20.31 1.28 -25.84
N MET A 4 19.18 1.07 -25.17
CA MET A 4 17.94 0.64 -25.81
C MET A 4 17.05 1.87 -25.96
N LYS A 5 17.06 2.49 -27.15
CA LYS A 5 16.10 3.52 -27.55
C LYS A 5 14.77 2.84 -27.90
N GLY A 6 13.79 2.94 -27.00
CA GLY A 6 12.39 2.59 -27.25
C GLY A 6 11.56 3.82 -27.60
N SER A 7 10.87 3.73 -28.73
CA SER A 7 10.02 4.75 -29.34
C SER A 7 8.68 4.94 -28.60
N GLY A 8 8.24 6.19 -28.43
CA GLY A 8 6.85 6.56 -28.14
C GLY A 8 6.30 6.15 -26.77
N GLY A 9 6.63 6.88 -25.71
CA GLY A 9 6.05 6.68 -24.38
C GLY A 9 6.19 7.95 -23.55
N VAL A 10 5.24 8.19 -22.66
CA VAL A 10 5.27 9.25 -21.63
C VAL A 10 6.71 9.40 -21.15
N ASN A 11 7.35 10.56 -21.31
CA ASN A 11 8.73 10.78 -20.87
C ASN A 11 8.78 10.57 -19.36
N ALA A 12 9.08 9.36 -18.91
CA ALA A 12 9.24 9.03 -17.51
C ALA A 12 10.51 9.73 -17.02
N THR A 13 10.35 10.67 -16.09
CA THR A 13 11.48 11.34 -15.44
C THR A 13 12.17 10.34 -14.51
N TRP A 14 13.21 9.68 -15.02
CA TRP A 14 14.01 8.75 -14.23
C TRP A 14 14.89 9.51 -13.25
N LYS A 15 14.82 9.13 -11.96
CA LYS A 15 15.64 9.71 -10.89
C LYS A 15 16.08 8.62 -9.91
N THR A 16 17.26 8.81 -9.33
CA THR A 16 17.70 8.11 -8.13
C THR A 16 17.01 8.69 -6.89
N LEU A 17 16.97 7.92 -5.80
CA LEU A 17 16.36 8.37 -4.55
C LEU A 17 17.10 9.57 -3.94
N SER A 18 18.42 9.66 -4.14
CA SER A 18 19.21 10.82 -3.70
C SER A 18 18.88 12.09 -4.50
N GLU A 19 18.70 11.99 -5.82
CA GLU A 19 18.31 13.14 -6.66
C GLU A 19 16.93 13.68 -6.27
N VAL A 20 15.95 12.79 -6.01
CA VAL A 20 14.60 13.17 -5.56
C VAL A 20 14.66 14.05 -4.30
N LYS A 21 15.53 13.69 -3.34
CA LYS A 21 15.73 14.47 -2.12
C LYS A 21 16.48 15.76 -2.38
N THR A 22 17.57 15.71 -3.15
CA THR A 22 18.45 16.87 -3.41
C THR A 22 17.73 17.97 -4.18
N GLU A 23 16.88 17.59 -5.15
CA GLU A 23 16.06 18.50 -5.92
C GLU A 23 14.78 18.94 -5.20
N ASN A 24 14.54 18.43 -3.98
CA ASN A 24 13.37 18.75 -3.16
C ASN A 24 12.03 18.52 -3.88
N LEU A 25 11.89 17.40 -4.61
CA LEU A 25 10.62 17.05 -5.26
C LEU A 25 9.50 16.95 -4.22
N GLY A 26 8.32 17.46 -4.56
CA GLY A 26 7.13 17.48 -3.72
C GLY A 26 7.03 18.66 -2.76
N HIS A 27 7.98 19.61 -2.77
CA HIS A 27 7.94 20.81 -1.92
C HIS A 27 7.24 22.01 -2.58
N GLY A 28 6.87 21.91 -3.85
CA GLY A 28 6.07 22.93 -4.53
C GLY A 28 4.58 22.81 -4.24
N ASP A 29 3.78 23.70 -4.84
CA ASP A 29 2.31 23.68 -4.70
C ASP A 29 1.65 22.47 -5.41
N LYS A 30 2.37 21.84 -6.35
CA LYS A 30 1.90 20.69 -7.13
C LYS A 30 2.73 19.46 -6.82
N ALA A 31 2.11 18.30 -6.94
CA ALA A 31 2.80 17.03 -6.80
C ALA A 31 3.78 16.80 -7.95
N ASP A 32 4.98 16.33 -7.61
CA ASP A 32 6.00 15.87 -8.56
C ASP A 32 5.90 14.36 -8.76
N TYR A 33 6.15 13.91 -9.99
CA TYR A 33 6.12 12.50 -10.38
C TYR A 33 7.49 12.11 -10.95
N PHE A 34 8.01 10.96 -10.51
CA PHE A 34 9.27 10.41 -10.99
C PHE A 34 9.18 8.89 -11.07
N THR A 35 10.12 8.30 -11.81
CA THR A 35 10.31 6.85 -11.91
C THR A 35 11.69 6.49 -11.39
N CYS A 36 11.80 5.42 -10.62
CA CYS A 36 13.08 4.91 -10.13
C CYS A 36 13.09 3.38 -10.17
N VAL A 37 14.28 2.80 -10.08
CA VAL A 37 14.46 1.38 -9.77
C VAL A 37 15.05 1.30 -8.38
N ALA A 38 14.35 0.62 -7.47
CA ALA A 38 14.76 0.45 -6.09
C ALA A 38 14.37 -0.94 -5.59
N THR A 39 15.04 -1.39 -4.53
CA THR A 39 14.78 -2.64 -3.84
C THR A 39 13.98 -2.36 -2.58
N ILE A 40 12.97 -3.18 -2.28
CA ILE A 40 12.24 -3.11 -1.01
C ILE A 40 13.17 -3.63 0.09
N VAL A 41 13.54 -2.77 1.03
CA VAL A 41 14.43 -3.11 2.16
C VAL A 41 13.62 -3.47 3.40
N TYR A 42 12.44 -2.88 3.58
CA TYR A 42 11.62 -3.13 4.76
C TYR A 42 10.13 -2.92 4.47
N LEU A 43 9.27 -3.73 5.09
CA LEU A 43 7.82 -3.61 5.05
C LEU A 43 7.26 -3.51 6.47
N ARG A 44 6.46 -2.48 6.75
CA ARG A 44 5.73 -2.35 8.02
C ARG A 44 4.44 -3.16 7.96
N LYS A 45 4.31 -4.18 8.81
CA LYS A 45 3.14 -5.07 8.86
C LYS A 45 2.05 -4.59 9.81
N GLU A 46 2.37 -3.72 10.77
CA GLU A 46 1.50 -3.37 11.90
C GLU A 46 0.25 -2.61 11.43
N ASN A 47 0.42 -1.71 10.47
CA ASN A 47 -0.63 -0.84 9.94
C ASN A 47 -0.82 -1.01 8.42
N CYS A 48 -0.49 -2.18 7.88
CA CYS A 48 -0.56 -2.40 6.42
C CYS A 48 -1.99 -2.59 5.89
N MET A 49 -2.99 -2.71 6.78
CA MET A 49 -4.38 -2.94 6.42
C MET A 49 -5.35 -2.19 7.31
N TYR A 50 -6.52 -1.86 6.77
CA TYR A 50 -7.63 -1.28 7.52
C TYR A 50 -8.98 -1.82 7.04
N GLN A 51 -9.97 -1.74 7.93
CA GLN A 51 -11.36 -2.07 7.61
C GLN A 51 -11.98 -0.91 6.84
N ALA A 52 -12.38 -1.13 5.60
CA ALA A 52 -12.96 -0.13 4.71
C ALA A 52 -14.45 -0.36 4.48
N CYS A 53 -15.14 0.70 4.07
CA CYS A 53 -16.54 0.67 3.65
C CYS A 53 -16.74 -0.41 2.57
N PRO A 54 -17.78 -1.26 2.65
CA PRO A 54 -18.02 -2.31 1.67
C PRO A 54 -18.62 -1.80 0.34
N SER A 55 -19.08 -0.54 0.31
CA SER A 55 -19.67 0.10 -0.89
C SER A 55 -18.65 0.19 -2.03
N GLN A 56 -19.09 0.01 -3.28
CA GLN A 56 -18.24 -0.13 -4.46
C GLN A 56 -17.27 1.05 -4.67
N ASP A 57 -17.71 2.29 -4.43
CA ASP A 57 -16.92 3.51 -4.67
C ASP A 57 -16.48 4.22 -3.38
N CYS A 58 -16.36 3.47 -2.27
CA CYS A 58 -15.96 4.04 -0.99
C CYS A 58 -14.83 3.24 -0.32
N ASN A 59 -13.69 3.90 -0.13
CA ASN A 59 -12.52 3.32 0.54
C ASN A 59 -12.28 3.90 1.94
N LYS A 60 -13.26 4.63 2.49
CA LYS A 60 -13.15 5.25 3.82
C LYS A 60 -13.07 4.16 4.89
N LYS A 61 -12.18 4.35 5.86
CA LYS A 61 -12.09 3.49 7.05
C LYS A 61 -13.42 3.53 7.80
N VAL A 62 -13.96 2.37 8.14
CA VAL A 62 -15.16 2.25 8.97
C VAL A 62 -14.81 2.30 10.45
N VAL A 63 -15.77 2.72 11.26
CA VAL A 63 -15.70 2.70 12.73
C VAL A 63 -16.52 1.51 13.22
N ASP A 64 -15.92 0.69 14.07
CA ASP A 64 -16.63 -0.41 14.75
C ASP A 64 -17.50 0.18 15.87
N GLN A 65 -18.81 -0.05 15.78
CA GLN A 65 -19.79 0.46 16.73
C GLN A 65 -19.94 -0.44 17.97
N GLN A 66 -19.18 -1.55 18.06
CA GLN A 66 -19.19 -2.53 19.16
C GLN A 66 -20.54 -3.25 19.35
N ASN A 67 -21.44 -3.13 18.37
CA ASN A 67 -22.75 -3.79 18.33
C ASN A 67 -22.86 -4.79 17.16
N GLY A 68 -21.73 -5.12 16.53
CA GLY A 68 -21.65 -5.96 15.32
C GLY A 68 -21.87 -5.19 14.01
N LEU A 69 -22.02 -3.87 14.05
CA LEU A 69 -22.14 -3.00 12.87
C LEU A 69 -20.91 -2.09 12.72
N PHE A 70 -20.63 -1.74 11.46
CA PHE A 70 -19.54 -0.87 11.05
C PHE A 70 -20.11 0.39 10.38
N ARG A 71 -19.80 1.56 10.93
CA ARG A 71 -20.27 2.84 10.40
C ARG A 71 -19.24 3.47 9.45
N CYS A 72 -19.69 3.87 8.28
CA CYS A 72 -18.92 4.68 7.34
C CYS A 72 -19.38 6.14 7.38
N GLU A 73 -18.53 7.04 7.87
CA GLU A 73 -18.85 8.48 7.95
C GLU A 73 -19.01 9.15 6.58
N LYS A 74 -18.31 8.64 5.55
CA LYS A 74 -18.41 9.22 4.19
C LYS A 74 -19.75 8.90 3.52
N CYS A 75 -20.27 7.69 3.74
CA CYS A 75 -21.53 7.25 3.16
C CYS A 75 -22.74 7.51 4.08
N ASP A 76 -22.47 7.90 5.33
CA ASP A 76 -23.41 7.97 6.44
C ASP A 76 -24.33 6.74 6.54
N LYS A 77 -23.70 5.55 6.51
CA LYS A 77 -24.37 4.25 6.52
C LYS A 77 -23.67 3.29 7.47
N GLU A 78 -24.47 2.38 8.03
CA GLU A 78 -24.00 1.26 8.83
C GLU A 78 -24.09 -0.05 8.02
N PHE A 79 -23.12 -0.92 8.21
CA PHE A 79 -23.00 -2.19 7.50
C PHE A 79 -22.72 -3.32 8.49
N PRO A 80 -23.24 -4.53 8.27
CA PRO A 80 -22.90 -5.70 9.09
C PRO A 80 -21.50 -6.27 8.76
N ASN A 81 -20.85 -5.75 7.72
CA ASN A 81 -19.56 -6.21 7.21
C ASN A 81 -18.67 -5.05 6.77
N PHE A 82 -17.42 -5.39 6.45
CA PHE A 82 -16.41 -4.47 5.90
C PHE A 82 -15.58 -5.19 4.83
N LYS A 83 -14.74 -4.43 4.12
CA LYS A 83 -13.72 -4.98 3.19
C LYS A 83 -12.33 -4.66 3.69
N TYR A 84 -11.39 -5.60 3.56
CA TYR A 84 -10.00 -5.31 3.89
C TYR A 84 -9.34 -4.53 2.76
N ARG A 85 -8.67 -3.43 3.11
CA ARG A 85 -7.86 -2.67 2.16
C ARG A 85 -6.44 -2.48 2.65
N MET A 86 -5.51 -2.56 1.72
CA MET A 86 -4.07 -2.41 1.95
C MET A 86 -3.66 -0.93 1.92
N ILE A 87 -2.85 -0.55 2.88
CA ILE A 87 -2.09 0.71 2.95
C ILE A 87 -0.68 0.38 3.46
N LEU A 88 0.11 -0.22 2.58
CA LEU A 88 1.41 -0.77 2.93
C LEU A 88 2.46 0.33 3.01
N SER A 89 3.06 0.52 4.17
CA SER A 89 4.25 1.38 4.30
C SER A 89 5.50 0.55 4.07
N ALA A 90 6.26 0.92 3.05
CA ALA A 90 7.47 0.24 2.63
C ALA A 90 8.66 1.21 2.66
N ASN A 91 9.85 0.70 2.98
CA ASN A 91 11.11 1.39 2.76
C ASN A 91 11.77 0.79 1.52
N ILE A 92 11.99 1.62 0.51
CA ILE A 92 12.68 1.26 -0.73
C ILE A 92 14.07 1.90 -0.74
N ALA A 93 15.07 1.23 -1.28
CA ALA A 93 16.42 1.78 -1.42
C ALA A 93 17.04 1.45 -2.77
N ASP A 94 17.85 2.37 -3.26
CA ASP A 94 18.77 2.16 -4.37
C ASP A 94 20.22 2.27 -3.87
N PHE A 95 21.18 2.31 -4.79
CA PHE A 95 22.60 2.44 -4.43
C PHE A 95 22.96 3.79 -3.80
N SER A 96 22.08 4.79 -3.91
CA SER A 96 22.33 6.18 -3.52
C SER A 96 21.66 6.53 -2.18
N ASP A 97 20.44 6.06 -1.94
CA ASP A 97 19.66 6.39 -0.74
C ASP A 97 18.48 5.43 -0.52
N ASN A 98 17.68 5.68 0.52
CA ASN A 98 16.41 5.03 0.82
C ASN A 98 15.26 6.03 0.99
N GLN A 99 14.02 5.57 0.82
CA GLN A 99 12.81 6.37 0.90
C GLN A 99 11.64 5.55 1.45
N TRP A 100 10.91 6.12 2.40
CA TRP A 100 9.62 5.57 2.83
C TRP A 100 8.53 5.95 1.83
N VAL A 101 7.79 4.94 1.38
CA VAL A 101 6.66 5.06 0.46
C VAL A 101 5.41 4.43 1.06
N THR A 102 4.25 4.91 0.63
CA THR A 102 2.95 4.31 0.97
C THR A 102 2.35 3.74 -0.30
N CYS A 103 2.10 2.44 -0.30
CA CYS A 103 1.54 1.71 -1.42
C CYS A 103 0.08 1.34 -1.11
N PHE A 104 -0.83 1.81 -1.95
CA PHE A 104 -2.25 1.47 -1.85
C PHE A 104 -2.54 0.09 -2.48
N GLN A 105 -3.79 -0.37 -2.35
CA GLN A 105 -4.27 -1.69 -2.79
C GLN A 105 -3.51 -2.31 -3.96
N GLU A 106 -3.62 -1.75 -5.17
CA GLU A 106 -3.09 -2.36 -6.40
C GLU A 106 -1.56 -2.52 -6.34
N SER A 107 -0.85 -1.47 -5.94
CA SER A 107 0.62 -1.52 -5.81
C SER A 107 1.05 -2.48 -4.71
N ALA A 108 0.33 -2.53 -3.58
CA ALA A 108 0.64 -3.43 -2.48
C ALA A 108 0.39 -4.90 -2.84
N GLU A 109 -0.72 -5.21 -3.50
CA GLU A 109 -1.03 -6.56 -3.97
C GLU A 109 -0.03 -7.02 -5.05
N ALA A 110 0.36 -6.13 -5.96
CA ALA A 110 1.38 -6.42 -6.96
C ALA A 110 2.74 -6.75 -6.33
N MET A 111 3.12 -6.04 -5.27
CA MET A 111 4.38 -6.32 -4.54
C MET A 111 4.32 -7.60 -3.71
N LEU A 112 3.17 -7.91 -3.09
CA LEU A 112 3.02 -9.06 -2.18
C LEU A 112 2.57 -10.35 -2.90
N GLY A 113 2.04 -10.25 -4.12
CA GLY A 113 1.54 -11.39 -4.90
C GLY A 113 0.28 -12.05 -4.34
N LYS A 114 -0.43 -11.37 -3.42
CA LYS A 114 -1.67 -11.84 -2.78
C LYS A 114 -2.69 -10.70 -2.73
N ASN A 115 -3.97 -11.02 -2.84
CA ASN A 115 -5.03 -10.04 -2.71
C ASN A 115 -5.22 -9.59 -1.25
N GLY A 116 -5.79 -8.40 -1.06
CA GLY A 116 -6.00 -7.80 0.25
C GLY A 116 -6.98 -8.57 1.15
N ASP A 117 -8.00 -9.20 0.56
CA ASP A 117 -8.98 -9.99 1.32
C ASP A 117 -8.33 -11.21 1.98
N HIS A 118 -7.54 -11.98 1.22
CA HIS A 118 -6.81 -13.15 1.72
C HIS A 118 -5.76 -12.77 2.76
N LEU A 119 -5.05 -11.65 2.57
CA LEU A 119 -4.10 -11.14 3.57
C LEU A 119 -4.80 -10.69 4.86
N GLY A 120 -6.00 -10.11 4.73
CA GLY A 120 -6.88 -9.74 5.84
C GLY A 120 -7.30 -10.93 6.68
N GLU A 121 -7.81 -11.98 6.03
CA GLU A 121 -8.18 -13.24 6.69
C GLU A 121 -6.99 -13.90 7.38
N LEU A 122 -5.82 -13.93 6.72
CA LEU A 122 -4.59 -14.47 7.29
C LEU A 122 -4.13 -13.68 8.52
N ARG A 123 -4.24 -12.34 8.51
CA ARG A 123 -3.90 -11.53 9.68
C ARG A 123 -4.82 -11.88 10.85
N ASP A 124 -6.11 -12.05 10.60
CA ASP A 124 -7.08 -12.36 11.65
C ASP A 124 -6.91 -13.78 12.20
N SER A 125 -6.53 -14.76 11.38
CA SER A 125 -6.22 -16.13 11.84
C SER A 125 -4.94 -16.18 12.69
N VAL A 126 -3.90 -15.48 12.24
CA VAL A 126 -2.63 -15.34 12.94
C VAL A 126 -2.80 -14.60 14.27
N SER A 127 -3.61 -13.53 14.31
CA SER A 127 -3.87 -12.75 15.52
C SER A 127 -4.68 -13.52 16.56
N LYS A 128 -5.47 -14.50 16.12
CA LYS A 128 -6.22 -15.42 17.00
C LYS A 128 -5.39 -16.60 17.51
N GLY A 129 -4.08 -16.63 17.25
CA GLY A 129 -3.17 -17.61 17.84
C GLY A 129 -3.22 -19.00 17.21
N SER A 130 -3.70 -19.16 15.97
CA SER A 130 -3.76 -20.49 15.31
C SER A 130 -2.41 -20.99 14.77
N TRP A 131 -1.31 -20.71 15.47
CA TRP A 131 0.03 -21.22 15.15
C TRP A 131 0.23 -22.70 15.55
N LEU A 132 -0.80 -23.38 16.04
CA LEU A 132 -0.76 -24.80 16.43
C LEU A 132 -1.17 -25.78 15.31
N ALA A 133 -1.33 -25.33 14.06
CA ALA A 133 -1.76 -26.20 12.97
C ALA A 133 -0.90 -26.04 11.71
N THR A 134 0.39 -26.36 11.81
CA THR A 134 1.13 -26.91 10.66
C THR A 134 1.29 -28.40 10.91
N PRO A 135 0.68 -29.30 10.10
CA PRO A 135 1.12 -30.68 10.04
C PRO A 135 2.52 -30.69 9.41
N GLU A 136 3.40 -31.56 9.92
CA GLU A 136 4.71 -31.88 9.35
C GLU A 136 4.67 -32.17 7.85
#